data_AF-A0A7W8JSY9-F1
#
_entry.id   AF-A0A7W8JSY9-F1
#
_cell.length_a   1.000
_cell.length_b   1.000
_cell.length_c   1.000
_cell.angle_alpha   90.00
_cell.angle_beta   90.00
_cell.angle_gamma   90.00
#
_symmetry.space_group_name_H-M   'P 1'
#
loop_
_entity.id
_entity.type
_entity.pdbx_description
1 polymer ?
#
loop_
_entity_poly.entity_id
_entity_poly.type
_entity_poly.pdbx_seq_one_letter_code
_entity_poly.pdbx_strand_id
1 'polypeptide(L)'
;MSILDRLSRLLRANVNDMISKAEDPAKIIDQALRDMRAAYGEARSEVADAMSQNAKLEREANTNRRLADEYNKKAEEALRGGNEDLAREALRRAQNSKDLAQGFDEQRATQSSTVDQLKTQLRALEAKIDEMESKKSLLAARQKTAQASETLDRASGFNKAGGAMDAFEEMEQRVAGMEDRNRAMTELRNENDIDAQLKDLGRDRELEDAMAALKAKVHGDSGTTNS
;
A
#
# COMPACT_ATOMS: atom_id res chain seq x y z
N MET A 1 17.11 -10.85 -4.23
CA MET A 1 16.89 -9.53 -3.59
C MET A 1 15.43 -9.18 -3.78
N SER A 2 14.72 -8.82 -2.72
CA SER A 2 13.31 -8.46 -2.80
C SER A 2 13.14 -7.12 -3.53
N ILE A 3 11.98 -6.90 -4.19
CA ILE A 3 11.61 -5.59 -4.71
C ILE A 3 11.66 -4.53 -3.61
N LEU A 4 11.29 -4.92 -2.37
CA LEU A 4 11.33 -4.07 -1.19
C LEU A 4 12.76 -3.62 -0.88
N ASP A 5 13.76 -4.49 -1.06
CA ASP A 5 15.17 -4.14 -0.85
C ASP A 5 15.67 -3.19 -1.93
N ARG A 6 15.17 -3.32 -3.15
CA ARG A 6 15.54 -2.45 -4.28
C ARG A 6 14.89 -1.08 -4.13
N LEU A 7 13.60 -1.03 -3.81
CA LEU A 7 12.86 0.19 -3.46
C LEU A 7 13.53 0.91 -2.29
N SER A 8 13.81 0.19 -1.20
CA SER A 8 14.46 0.76 -0.01
C SER A 8 15.83 1.36 -0.31
N ARG A 9 16.62 0.74 -1.21
CA ARG A 9 17.91 1.31 -1.64
C ARG A 9 17.73 2.58 -2.47
N LEU A 10 16.79 2.59 -3.41
CA LEU A 10 16.50 3.78 -4.23
C LEU A 10 15.97 4.95 -3.38
N LEU A 11 15.16 4.64 -2.37
CA LEU A 11 14.66 5.64 -1.41
C LEU A 11 15.76 6.20 -0.51
N ARG A 12 16.68 5.34 -0.03
CA ARG A 12 17.81 5.75 0.81
C ARG A 12 18.94 6.43 0.02
N ALA A 13 18.93 6.34 -1.31
CA ALA A 13 19.96 6.95 -2.13
C ALA A 13 19.99 8.46 -1.90
N ASN A 14 21.10 8.94 -1.32
CA ASN A 14 21.28 10.37 -1.08
C ASN A 14 21.74 11.06 -2.37
N VAL A 15 20.79 11.76 -2.97
CA VAL A 15 20.98 12.53 -4.20
C VAL A 15 22.04 13.62 -4.02
N ASN A 16 22.09 14.25 -2.85
CA ASN A 16 23.04 15.33 -2.58
C ASN A 16 24.49 14.80 -2.56
N ASP A 17 24.69 13.59 -2.04
CA ASP A 17 26.00 12.92 -2.05
C ASP A 17 26.41 12.49 -3.47
N MET A 18 25.45 12.10 -4.32
CA MET A 18 25.71 11.78 -5.72
C MET A 18 26.07 13.02 -6.54
N ILE A 19 25.38 14.14 -6.33
CA ILE A 19 25.64 15.40 -7.04
C ILE A 19 27.00 15.98 -6.67
N SER A 20 27.36 16.00 -5.38
CA SER A 20 28.62 16.59 -4.90
C SER A 20 29.88 15.87 -5.38
N LYS A 21 29.76 14.59 -5.76
CA LYS A 21 30.89 13.74 -6.20
C LYS A 21 30.95 13.54 -7.72
N ALA A 22 29.99 14.04 -8.47
CA ALA A 22 29.88 13.80 -9.91
C ALA A 22 30.50 14.93 -10.74
N GLU A 23 31.30 14.59 -11.75
CA GLU A 23 31.74 15.55 -12.78
C GLU A 23 30.58 16.07 -13.64
N ASP A 24 29.59 15.21 -13.91
CA ASP A 24 28.35 15.56 -14.62
C ASP A 24 27.12 15.16 -13.79
N PRO A 25 26.67 16.05 -12.88
CA PRO A 25 25.53 15.76 -12.01
C PRO A 25 24.21 15.63 -12.79
N ALA A 26 24.07 16.27 -13.96
CA ALA A 26 22.86 16.16 -14.78
C ALA A 26 22.70 14.74 -15.35
N LYS A 27 23.78 14.17 -15.89
CA LYS A 27 23.78 12.79 -16.42
C LYS A 27 23.53 11.75 -15.33
N ILE A 28 24.07 11.96 -14.13
CA ILE A 28 23.87 11.08 -12.98
C ILE A 28 22.41 11.08 -12.52
N ILE A 29 21.77 12.24 -12.41
CA ILE A 29 20.34 12.34 -12.08
C ILE A 29 19.48 11.68 -13.17
N ASP A 30 19.84 11.86 -14.44
CA ASP A 30 19.12 11.20 -15.55
C ASP A 30 19.18 9.68 -15.47
N GLN A 31 20.34 9.12 -15.15
CA GLN A 31 20.46 7.68 -14.96
C GLN A 31 19.65 7.21 -13.75
N ALA A 32 19.75 7.90 -12.61
CA ALA A 32 18.98 7.57 -11.43
C ALA A 32 17.46 7.65 -11.68
N LEU A 33 16.98 8.65 -12.40
CA LEU A 33 15.57 8.77 -12.79
C LEU A 33 15.12 7.61 -13.68
N ARG A 34 15.94 7.19 -14.66
CA ARG A 34 15.64 6.02 -15.49
C ARG A 34 15.52 4.76 -14.63
N ASP A 35 16.47 4.54 -13.73
CA ASP A 35 16.50 3.35 -12.87
C ASP A 35 15.32 3.35 -11.88
N MET A 36 15.00 4.50 -11.30
CA MET A 36 13.85 4.67 -10.41
C MET A 36 12.52 4.45 -11.14
N ARG A 37 12.33 5.00 -12.35
CA ARG A 37 11.11 4.78 -13.15
C ARG A 37 10.94 3.32 -13.58
N ALA A 38 12.03 2.65 -13.94
CA ALA A 38 12.00 1.22 -14.24
C ALA A 38 11.61 0.40 -13.00
N ALA A 39 12.21 0.70 -11.84
CA ALA A 39 11.86 0.06 -10.58
C ALA A 39 10.41 0.35 -10.16
N TYR A 40 9.90 1.56 -10.41
CA TYR A 40 8.52 1.92 -10.14
C TYR A 40 7.54 1.09 -10.98
N GLY A 41 7.81 0.92 -12.27
CA GLY A 41 6.99 0.10 -13.16
C GLY A 41 6.91 -1.36 -12.71
N GLU A 42 8.05 -1.94 -12.36
CA GLU A 42 8.15 -3.31 -11.85
C GLU A 42 7.42 -3.47 -10.52
N ALA A 43 7.70 -2.58 -9.55
CA ALA A 43 7.05 -2.59 -8.25
C ALA A 43 5.53 -2.40 -8.36
N ARG A 44 5.06 -1.55 -9.28
CA ARG A 44 3.62 -1.35 -9.53
C ARG A 44 2.95 -2.63 -10.03
N SER A 45 3.61 -3.39 -10.90
CA SER A 45 3.10 -4.69 -11.37
C SER A 45 3.01 -5.67 -10.21
N GLU A 46 4.04 -5.77 -9.39
CA GLU A 46 4.09 -6.71 -8.27
C GLU A 46 3.08 -6.37 -7.17
N VAL A 47 2.85 -5.07 -6.90
CA VAL A 47 1.76 -4.60 -6.03
C VAL A 47 0.41 -5.03 -6.59
N ALA A 48 0.19 -4.89 -7.90
CA ALA A 48 -1.06 -5.29 -8.54
C ALA A 48 -1.29 -6.81 -8.45
N ASP A 49 -0.24 -7.62 -8.65
CA ASP A 49 -0.30 -9.07 -8.51
C ASP A 49 -0.61 -9.48 -7.07
N ALA A 50 0.04 -8.85 -6.08
CA ALA A 50 -0.24 -9.08 -4.66
C ALA A 50 -1.67 -8.69 -4.28
N MET A 51 -2.18 -7.56 -4.80
CA MET A 51 -3.58 -7.14 -4.62
C MET A 51 -4.56 -8.15 -5.24
N SER A 52 -4.25 -8.68 -6.43
CA SER A 52 -5.05 -9.69 -7.10
C SER A 52 -5.12 -11.00 -6.30
N GLN A 53 -3.99 -11.43 -5.73
CA GLN A 53 -3.94 -12.60 -4.84
C GLN A 53 -4.77 -12.38 -3.57
N ASN A 54 -4.67 -11.21 -2.95
CA ASN A 54 -5.48 -10.86 -1.78
C ASN A 54 -6.99 -10.87 -2.11
N ALA A 55 -7.38 -10.30 -3.25
CA ALA A 55 -8.77 -10.33 -3.72
C ALA A 55 -9.25 -11.76 -4.05
N LYS A 56 -8.36 -12.65 -4.51
CA LYS A 56 -8.68 -14.07 -4.69
C LYS A 56 -8.99 -14.73 -3.35
N LEU A 57 -8.15 -14.53 -2.33
CA LEU A 57 -8.40 -15.07 -0.99
C LEU A 57 -9.74 -14.58 -0.42
N GLU A 58 -10.06 -13.30 -0.60
CA GLU A 58 -11.35 -12.75 -0.19
C GLU A 58 -12.54 -13.44 -0.88
N ARG A 59 -12.42 -13.71 -2.19
CA ARG A 59 -13.46 -14.46 -2.92
C ARG A 59 -13.62 -15.89 -2.43
N GLU A 60 -12.52 -16.59 -2.14
CA GLU A 60 -12.54 -17.95 -1.60
C GLU A 60 -13.16 -17.98 -0.20
N ALA A 61 -12.81 -17.03 0.67
CA ALA A 61 -13.41 -16.87 2.00
C ALA A 61 -14.92 -16.65 1.89
N ASN A 62 -15.36 -15.71 1.05
CA ASN A 62 -16.78 -15.42 0.84
C ASN A 62 -17.55 -16.59 0.24
N THR A 63 -16.94 -17.36 -0.66
CA THR A 63 -17.54 -18.57 -1.22
C THR A 63 -17.78 -19.62 -0.14
N ASN A 64 -16.79 -19.84 0.72
CA ASN A 64 -16.89 -20.81 1.82
C ASN A 64 -17.89 -20.36 2.90
N ARG A 65 -18.00 -19.06 3.20
CA ARG A 65 -19.06 -18.53 4.08
C ARG A 65 -20.46 -18.85 3.53
N ARG A 66 -20.68 -18.62 2.24
CA ARG A 66 -21.97 -18.95 1.59
C ARG A 66 -22.27 -20.45 1.66
N LEU A 67 -21.28 -21.30 1.42
CA LEU A 67 -21.42 -22.75 1.56
C LEU A 67 -21.78 -23.15 3.01
N ALA A 68 -21.14 -22.53 4.01
CA ALA A 68 -21.47 -22.76 5.40
C ALA A 68 -22.94 -22.40 5.71
N ASP A 69 -23.40 -21.24 5.23
CA ASP A 69 -24.79 -20.81 5.38
C ASP A 69 -25.78 -21.75 4.69
N GLU A 70 -25.47 -22.22 3.48
CA GLU A 70 -26.29 -23.19 2.77
C GLU A 70 -26.38 -24.53 3.50
N TYR A 71 -25.27 -25.04 4.05
CA TYR A 71 -25.28 -26.27 4.83
C TYR A 71 -26.01 -26.11 6.17
N ASN A 72 -25.92 -24.93 6.80
CA ASN A 72 -26.70 -24.62 8.00
C ASN A 72 -28.21 -24.66 7.70
N LYS A 73 -28.66 -24.05 6.60
CA LYS A 73 -30.08 -24.14 6.17
C LYS A 73 -30.53 -25.58 5.92
N LYS A 74 -29.69 -26.39 5.25
CA LYS A 74 -29.96 -27.82 5.04
C LYS A 74 -30.03 -28.61 6.35
N ALA A 75 -29.22 -28.24 7.34
CA ALA A 75 -29.27 -28.86 8.66
C ALA A 75 -30.57 -28.52 9.40
N GLU A 76 -31.02 -27.27 9.34
CA GLU A 76 -32.31 -26.82 9.89
C GLU A 76 -33.48 -27.56 9.23
N GLU A 77 -33.49 -27.69 7.90
CA GLU A 77 -34.50 -28.44 7.16
C GLU A 77 -34.52 -29.93 7.54
N ALA A 78 -33.36 -30.57 7.67
CA ALA A 78 -33.24 -31.96 8.08
C ALA A 78 -33.75 -32.19 9.51
N LEU A 79 -33.46 -31.27 10.45
CA LEU A 79 -33.99 -31.32 11.82
C LEU A 79 -35.51 -31.16 11.86
N ARG A 80 -36.06 -30.20 11.09
CA ARG A 80 -37.52 -30.04 10.97
C ARG A 80 -38.18 -31.30 10.40
N GLY A 81 -37.50 -32.00 9.50
CA GLY A 81 -37.92 -33.29 8.96
C GLY A 81 -37.70 -34.49 9.88
N GLY A 82 -37.16 -34.30 11.09
CA GLY A 82 -36.90 -35.36 12.06
C GLY A 82 -35.69 -36.25 11.73
N ASN A 83 -34.84 -35.86 10.77
CA ASN A 83 -33.67 -36.63 10.37
C ASN A 83 -32.38 -36.04 10.97
N GLU A 84 -32.11 -36.41 12.22
CA GLU A 84 -30.95 -35.92 12.97
C GLU A 84 -29.60 -36.29 12.35
N ASP A 85 -29.48 -37.47 11.74
CA ASP A 85 -28.21 -37.93 11.16
C ASP A 85 -27.83 -37.10 9.94
N LEU A 86 -28.82 -36.78 9.09
CA LEU A 86 -28.63 -35.88 7.95
C LEU A 86 -28.30 -34.46 8.42
N ALA A 87 -28.92 -33.99 9.51
CA ALA A 87 -28.64 -32.69 10.08
C ALA A 87 -27.20 -32.60 10.64
N ARG A 88 -26.75 -33.62 11.38
CA ARG A 88 -25.36 -33.69 11.90
C ARG A 88 -24.34 -33.66 10.76
N GLU A 89 -24.62 -34.36 9.67
CA GLU A 89 -23.73 -34.38 8.51
C GLU A 89 -23.70 -33.02 7.79
N ALA A 90 -24.86 -32.36 7.63
CA ALA A 90 -24.92 -31.01 7.09
C ALA A 90 -24.15 -30.01 7.98
N LEU A 91 -24.29 -30.08 9.31
CA LEU A 91 -23.52 -29.25 10.24
C LEU A 91 -22.00 -29.50 10.16
N ARG A 92 -21.56 -30.76 10.02
CA ARG A 92 -20.13 -31.06 9.80
C ARG A 92 -19.60 -30.37 8.55
N ARG A 93 -20.35 -30.39 7.45
CA ARG A 93 -19.95 -29.68 6.22
C ARG A 93 -19.97 -28.17 6.39
N ALA A 94 -20.96 -27.63 7.10
CA ALA A 94 -21.01 -26.21 7.43
C ALA A 94 -19.78 -25.76 8.22
N GLN A 95 -19.39 -26.54 9.24
CA GLN A 95 -18.22 -26.28 10.05
C GLN A 95 -16.94 -26.33 9.21
N ASN A 96 -16.76 -27.36 8.38
CA ASN A 96 -15.59 -27.46 7.50
C ASN A 96 -15.47 -26.24 6.57
N SER A 97 -16.59 -25.78 5.98
CA SER A 97 -16.59 -24.57 5.16
C SER A 97 -16.29 -23.30 5.98
N LYS A 98 -16.78 -23.22 7.21
CA LYS A 98 -16.45 -22.11 8.11
C LYS A 98 -14.95 -22.06 8.44
N ASP A 99 -14.35 -23.21 8.73
CA ASP A 99 -12.92 -23.32 9.03
C ASP A 99 -12.07 -22.95 7.82
N LEU A 100 -12.47 -23.37 6.61
CA LEU A 100 -11.82 -22.95 5.36
C LEU A 100 -11.92 -21.43 5.13
N ALA A 101 -13.10 -20.84 5.36
CA ALA A 101 -13.27 -19.40 5.24
C ALA A 101 -12.34 -18.64 6.19
N GLN A 102 -12.26 -19.09 7.44
CA GLN A 102 -11.37 -18.52 8.45
C GLN A 102 -9.89 -18.64 8.03
N GLY A 103 -9.46 -19.81 7.54
CA GLY A 103 -8.09 -19.99 7.05
C GLY A 103 -7.74 -19.03 5.91
N PHE A 104 -8.67 -18.79 4.97
CA PHE A 104 -8.48 -17.80 3.91
C PHE A 104 -8.42 -16.36 4.44
N ASP A 105 -9.23 -16.01 5.44
CA ASP A 105 -9.20 -14.69 6.08
C ASP A 105 -7.86 -14.44 6.80
N GLU A 106 -7.33 -15.44 7.51
CA GLU A 106 -6.03 -15.35 8.20
C GLU A 106 -4.88 -15.17 7.20
N GLN A 107 -4.91 -15.93 6.10
CA GLN A 107 -3.94 -15.77 5.03
C GLN A 107 -4.05 -14.39 4.37
N ARG A 108 -5.27 -13.91 4.15
CA ARG A 108 -5.53 -12.58 3.58
C ARG A 108 -5.04 -11.46 4.50
N ALA A 109 -5.27 -11.58 5.80
CA ALA A 109 -4.80 -10.61 6.79
C ALA A 109 -3.27 -10.47 6.76
N THR A 110 -2.57 -11.61 6.69
CA THR A 110 -1.11 -11.66 6.58
C THR A 110 -0.62 -11.02 5.29
N GLN A 111 -1.29 -11.27 4.16
CA GLN A 111 -0.91 -10.66 2.88
C GLN A 111 -1.27 -9.18 2.79
N SER A 112 -2.32 -8.72 3.48
CA SER A 112 -2.76 -7.32 3.43
C SER A 112 -1.68 -6.37 3.96
N SER A 113 -1.00 -6.72 5.06
CA SER A 113 0.10 -5.91 5.59
C SER A 113 1.23 -5.76 4.58
N THR A 114 1.56 -6.83 3.85
CA THR A 114 2.59 -6.81 2.81
C THR A 114 2.18 -5.91 1.64
N VAL A 115 0.92 -6.02 1.20
CA VAL A 115 0.36 -5.17 0.14
C VAL A 115 0.39 -3.69 0.54
N ASP A 116 0.06 -3.36 1.78
CA ASP A 116 0.01 -1.97 2.25
C ASP A 116 1.42 -1.38 2.44
N GLN A 117 2.39 -2.20 2.89
CA GLN A 117 3.80 -1.82 2.88
C GLN A 117 4.32 -1.55 1.46
N LEU A 118 4.00 -2.43 0.51
CA LEU A 118 4.38 -2.26 -0.90
C LEU A 118 3.79 -0.98 -1.50
N LYS A 119 2.50 -0.69 -1.25
CA LYS A 119 1.85 0.56 -1.69
C LYS A 119 2.53 1.80 -1.09
N THR A 120 2.88 1.75 0.19
CA THR A 120 3.54 2.86 0.88
C THR A 120 4.92 3.13 0.28
N GLN A 121 5.70 2.07 0.04
CA GLN A 121 7.01 2.20 -0.60
C GLN A 121 6.91 2.68 -2.05
N LEU A 122 5.89 2.25 -2.80
CA LEU A 122 5.64 2.69 -4.17
C LEU A 122 5.35 4.20 -4.21
N ARG A 123 4.49 4.71 -3.31
CA ARG A 123 4.21 6.15 -3.17
C ARG A 123 5.45 6.94 -2.77
N ALA A 124 6.26 6.41 -1.86
CA ALA A 124 7.52 7.04 -1.48
C ALA A 124 8.49 7.12 -2.68
N LEU A 125 8.54 6.07 -3.53
CA LEU A 125 9.39 6.09 -4.72
C LEU A 125 8.89 7.11 -5.74
N GLU A 126 7.57 7.22 -5.91
CA GLU A 126 6.95 8.25 -6.75
C GLU A 126 7.36 9.67 -6.29
N ALA A 127 7.21 9.96 -4.99
CA ALA A 127 7.64 11.24 -4.43
C ALA A 127 9.16 11.47 -4.62
N LYS A 128 9.98 10.41 -4.53
CA LYS A 128 11.41 10.52 -4.77
C LYS A 128 11.76 10.80 -6.23
N ILE A 129 10.99 10.24 -7.17
CA ILE A 129 11.11 10.53 -8.60
C ILE A 129 10.78 12.01 -8.84
N ASP A 130 9.69 12.53 -8.27
CA ASP A 130 9.30 13.94 -8.41
C ASP A 130 10.38 14.91 -7.86
N GLU A 131 10.96 14.58 -6.69
CA GLU A 131 12.08 15.31 -6.10
C GLU A 131 13.27 15.35 -7.07
N MET A 132 13.59 14.20 -7.67
CA MET A 132 14.71 14.04 -8.61
C MET A 132 14.50 14.81 -9.92
N GLU A 133 13.28 14.81 -10.45
CA GLU A 133 12.92 15.60 -11.64
C GLU A 133 13.07 17.10 -11.38
N SER A 134 12.70 17.53 -10.17
CA SER A 134 12.79 18.94 -9.79
C SER A 134 14.24 19.37 -9.59
N LYS A 135 15.06 18.53 -8.94
CA LYS A 135 16.52 18.74 -8.86
C LYS A 135 17.18 18.78 -10.24
N LYS A 136 16.76 17.91 -11.17
CA LYS A 136 17.22 17.96 -12.56
C LYS A 136 16.90 19.30 -13.20
N SER A 137 15.65 19.78 -13.06
CA SER A 137 15.25 21.06 -13.63
C SER A 137 16.08 22.22 -13.06
N LEU A 138 16.39 22.19 -11.76
CA LEU A 138 17.18 23.22 -11.08
C LEU A 138 18.61 23.26 -11.58
N LEU A 139 19.23 22.09 -11.74
CA LEU A 139 20.56 22.01 -12.34
C LEU A 139 20.58 22.53 -13.77
N ALA A 140 19.57 22.18 -14.59
CA ALA A 140 19.48 22.67 -15.95
C ALA A 140 19.31 24.20 -16.02
N ALA A 141 18.49 24.78 -15.14
CA ALA A 141 18.32 26.23 -15.02
C ALA A 141 19.63 26.92 -14.61
N ARG A 142 20.31 26.40 -13.58
CA ARG A 142 21.63 26.92 -13.14
C ARG A 142 22.67 26.87 -14.25
N GLN A 143 22.73 25.76 -15.01
CA GLN A 143 23.65 25.62 -16.13
C GLN A 143 23.36 26.67 -17.22
N LYS A 144 22.08 26.89 -17.54
CA LYS A 144 21.65 27.88 -18.54
C LYS A 144 21.97 29.31 -18.08
N THR A 145 21.76 29.62 -16.80
CA THR A 145 22.11 30.93 -16.22
C THR A 145 23.62 31.15 -16.25
N ALA A 146 24.42 30.16 -15.85
CA ALA A 146 25.87 30.26 -15.92
C ALA A 146 26.38 30.48 -17.36
N GLN A 147 25.84 29.75 -18.34
CA GLN A 147 26.14 29.96 -19.76
C GLN A 147 25.72 31.34 -20.27
N ALA A 148 24.55 31.83 -19.83
CA ALA A 148 24.06 33.16 -20.18
C ALA A 148 24.93 34.27 -19.58
N SER A 149 25.35 34.15 -18.31
CA SER A 149 26.29 35.07 -17.67
C SER A 149 27.65 35.07 -18.37
N GLU A 150 28.20 33.90 -18.71
CA GLU A 150 29.47 33.80 -19.44
C GLU A 150 29.38 34.41 -20.85
N THR A 151 28.22 34.27 -21.50
CA THR A 151 27.94 34.91 -22.79
C THR A 151 27.79 36.43 -22.62
N LEU A 152 27.15 36.90 -21.55
CA LEU A 152 26.96 38.32 -21.23
C LEU A 152 28.28 39.01 -20.88
N ASP A 153 29.13 38.37 -20.07
CA ASP A 153 30.48 38.84 -19.75
C ASP A 153 31.34 38.96 -21.01
N ARG A 154 31.18 38.02 -21.95
CA ARG A 154 31.80 38.10 -23.29
C ARG A 154 31.15 39.15 -24.20
N ALA A 155 29.87 39.44 -24.02
CA ALA A 155 29.08 40.31 -24.89
C ALA A 155 28.97 41.77 -24.42
N SER A 156 29.44 42.11 -23.22
CA SER A 156 29.47 43.46 -22.60
C SER A 156 28.54 44.49 -23.26
N GLY A 157 27.21 44.32 -23.10
CA GLY A 157 26.27 45.30 -23.64
C GLY A 157 24.78 44.97 -23.80
N PHE A 158 24.19 43.91 -23.22
CA PHE A 158 22.75 43.66 -23.48
C PHE A 158 21.89 43.15 -22.29
N ASN A 159 20.77 43.85 -22.06
CA ASN A 159 19.80 43.73 -20.96
C ASN A 159 18.88 42.47 -20.98
N LYS A 160 19.42 41.25 -21.14
CA LYS A 160 18.59 40.02 -21.25
C LYS A 160 18.61 39.07 -20.04
N ALA A 161 19.23 39.45 -18.92
CA ALA A 161 19.43 38.56 -17.77
C ALA A 161 18.17 38.27 -16.90
N GLY A 162 17.11 39.09 -16.96
CA GLY A 162 15.97 39.00 -16.03
C GLY A 162 15.19 37.68 -16.07
N GLY A 163 14.85 37.16 -17.26
CA GLY A 163 13.98 35.98 -17.38
C GLY A 163 14.61 34.65 -16.91
N ALA A 164 15.93 34.59 -16.70
CA ALA A 164 16.60 33.41 -16.16
C ALA A 164 16.59 33.38 -14.62
N MET A 165 16.52 34.54 -13.97
CA MET A 165 16.37 34.64 -12.51
C MET A 165 14.94 34.30 -12.07
N ASP A 166 13.92 34.78 -12.78
CA ASP A 166 12.52 34.47 -12.44
C ASP A 166 12.24 32.95 -12.51
N ALA A 167 12.77 32.27 -13.53
CA ALA A 167 12.66 30.82 -13.68
C ALA A 167 13.41 30.03 -12.58
N PHE A 168 14.42 30.64 -11.96
CA PHE A 168 15.15 30.05 -10.84
C PHE A 168 14.33 30.15 -9.54
N GLU A 169 13.73 31.32 -9.27
CA GLU A 169 12.88 31.53 -8.08
C GLU A 169 11.64 30.63 -8.06
N GLU A 170 10.92 30.48 -9.17
CA GLU A 170 9.76 29.56 -9.26
C GLU A 170 10.15 28.11 -8.94
N MET A 171 11.35 27.72 -9.35
CA MET A 171 11.85 26.36 -9.21
C MET A 171 12.36 26.08 -7.80
N GLU A 172 12.98 27.06 -7.15
CA GLU A 172 13.37 27.00 -5.74
C GLU A 172 12.14 26.85 -4.84
N GLN A 173 11.05 27.58 -5.13
CA GLN A 173 9.76 27.41 -4.44
C GLN A 173 9.16 26.00 -4.62
N ARG A 174 9.27 25.40 -5.81
CA ARG A 174 8.83 24.01 -6.03
C ARG A 174 9.61 23.03 -5.16
N VAL A 175 10.94 23.15 -5.12
CA VAL A 175 11.79 22.26 -4.32
C VAL A 175 11.44 22.34 -2.84
N ALA A 176 11.24 23.54 -2.29
CA ALA A 176 10.79 23.72 -0.91
C ALA A 176 9.46 22.99 -0.62
N GLY A 177 8.46 23.12 -1.50
CA GLY A 177 7.19 22.41 -1.35
C GLY A 177 7.29 20.88 -1.44
N MET A 178 8.30 20.35 -2.13
CA MET A 178 8.59 18.91 -2.16
C MET A 178 9.26 18.41 -0.87
N GLU A 179 10.15 19.20 -0.28
CA GLU A 179 10.78 18.88 1.00
C GLU A 179 9.74 18.76 2.12
N ASP A 180 8.75 19.66 2.13
CA ASP A 180 7.62 19.61 3.07
C ASP A 180 6.77 18.35 2.88
N ARG A 181 6.47 17.96 1.63
CA ARG A 181 5.75 16.70 1.35
C ARG A 181 6.53 15.47 1.81
N ASN A 182 7.83 15.44 1.60
CA ASN A 182 8.70 14.34 2.07
C ASN A 182 8.67 14.21 3.60
N ARG A 183 8.64 15.34 4.31
CA ARG A 183 8.53 15.36 5.77
C ARG A 183 7.19 14.77 6.23
N ALA A 184 6.07 15.20 5.62
CA ALA A 184 4.74 14.64 5.90
C ALA A 184 4.65 13.13 5.60
N MET A 185 5.31 12.66 4.53
CA MET A 185 5.30 11.23 4.18
C MET A 185 6.10 10.36 5.16
N THR A 186 7.10 10.94 5.80
CA THR A 186 7.87 10.29 6.86
C THR A 186 7.04 10.11 8.13
N GLU A 187 6.20 11.10 8.46
CA GLU A 187 5.29 11.05 9.61
C GLU A 187 4.18 9.99 9.42
N LEU A 188 3.55 9.93 8.24
CA LEU A 188 2.54 8.91 7.91
C LEU A 188 3.07 7.48 8.05
N ARG A 189 4.36 7.28 7.77
CA ARG A 189 4.99 5.97 7.89
C ARG A 189 5.11 5.49 9.34
N ASN A 190 5.20 6.42 10.31
CA ASN A 190 5.26 6.11 11.73
C ASN A 190 3.87 5.83 12.32
N GLU A 191 2.80 6.46 11.82
CA GLU A 191 1.43 6.22 12.30
C GLU A 191 0.92 4.81 11.98
N ASN A 192 1.21 4.29 10.79
CA ASN A 192 0.76 2.95 10.36
C ASN A 192 1.28 1.80 11.26
N ASP A 193 2.38 2.00 11.98
CA ASP A 193 2.96 0.99 12.89
C ASP A 193 2.18 0.87 14.21
N ILE A 194 1.49 1.94 14.62
CA ILE A 194 0.67 1.99 15.85
C ILE A 194 -0.69 1.34 15.62
N ASP A 195 -1.32 1.59 14.47
CA ASP A 195 -2.62 1.01 14.10
C ASP A 195 -2.57 -0.52 14.00
N ALA A 196 -1.43 -1.08 13.56
CA ALA A 196 -1.21 -2.52 13.51
C ALA A 196 -1.28 -3.18 14.90
N GLN A 197 -0.80 -2.50 15.95
CA GLN A 197 -0.79 -3.02 17.33
C GLN A 197 -2.19 -3.01 17.97
N LEU A 198 -3.03 -2.03 17.62
CA LEU A 198 -4.38 -1.91 18.17
C LEU A 198 -5.36 -2.95 17.59
N LYS A 199 -5.16 -3.36 16.34
CA LYS A 199 -6.02 -4.34 15.65
C LYS A 199 -5.88 -5.76 16.21
N ASP A 200 -4.71 -6.09 16.78
CA ASP A 200 -4.42 -7.40 17.39
C ASP A 200 -5.25 -7.63 18.66
N LEU A 201 -5.39 -6.61 19.51
CA LEU A 201 -6.20 -6.64 20.74
C LEU A 201 -7.70 -6.84 20.52
N GLY A 202 -8.22 -6.52 19.33
CA GLY A 202 -9.66 -6.62 19.02
C GLY A 202 -10.13 -8.05 18.70
N ARG A 203 -9.25 -8.89 18.11
CA ARG A 203 -9.59 -10.25 17.69
C ARG A 203 -9.86 -11.20 18.87
N ASP A 204 -9.18 -11.00 19.99
CA ASP A 204 -9.35 -11.83 21.19
C ASP A 204 -10.74 -11.68 21.81
N ARG A 205 -11.37 -10.49 21.70
CA ARG A 205 -12.72 -10.24 22.23
C ARG A 205 -13.84 -10.80 21.35
N GLU A 206 -13.71 -10.67 20.02
CA GLU A 206 -14.77 -11.12 19.09
C GLU A 206 -15.03 -12.63 19.15
N LEU A 207 -14.01 -13.41 19.53
CA LEU A 207 -14.09 -14.87 19.62
C LEU A 207 -14.90 -15.34 20.85
N GLU A 208 -14.86 -14.61 21.96
CA GLU A 208 -15.67 -14.90 23.16
C GLU A 208 -17.15 -14.58 22.94
N ASP A 209 -17.46 -13.48 22.26
CA ASP A 209 -18.84 -13.03 22.01
C ASP A 209 -19.60 -13.96 21.05
N ALA A 210 -18.93 -14.51 20.03
CA ALA A 210 -19.54 -15.43 19.07
C ALA A 210 -20.03 -16.75 19.69
N MET A 211 -19.35 -17.24 20.74
CA MET A 211 -19.69 -18.48 21.44
C MET A 211 -20.97 -18.34 22.29
N ALA A 212 -21.21 -17.16 22.84
CA ALA A 212 -22.39 -16.86 23.66
C ALA A 212 -23.67 -16.74 22.79
N ALA A 213 -23.57 -16.12 21.61
CA ALA A 213 -24.70 -15.84 20.74
C ALA A 213 -25.36 -17.11 20.16
N LEU A 214 -24.57 -18.15 19.85
CA LEU A 214 -25.09 -19.39 19.26
C LEU A 214 -25.97 -20.18 20.23
N LYS A 215 -25.62 -20.20 21.53
CA LYS A 215 -26.41 -20.89 22.57
C LYS A 215 -27.77 -20.24 22.80
N ALA A 216 -27.83 -18.91 22.73
CA ALA A 216 -29.07 -18.17 22.93
C ALA A 216 -30.09 -18.42 21.80
N LYS A 217 -29.63 -18.53 20.55
CA LYS A 217 -30.50 -18.65 19.38
C LYS A 217 -31.25 -20.00 19.29
N VAL A 218 -30.63 -21.08 19.77
CA VAL A 218 -31.23 -22.42 19.76
C VAL A 218 -32.23 -22.61 20.91
N HIS A 219 -31.97 -22.02 22.09
CA HIS A 219 -32.89 -22.10 23.23
C HIS A 219 -34.09 -21.15 23.13
N GLY A 220 -33.95 -20.04 22.41
CA GLY A 220 -35.07 -19.11 22.15
C GLY A 220 -36.17 -19.70 21.25
N ASP A 221 -35.83 -20.61 20.33
CA ASP A 221 -36.78 -21.20 19.37
C ASP A 221 -37.55 -22.41 19.96
N SER A 222 -37.06 -23.00 21.06
CA SER A 222 -37.71 -24.10 21.79
C SER A 222 -38.81 -23.67 22.79
N GLY A 223 -39.10 -22.36 22.90
CA GLY A 223 -39.97 -21.79 23.95
C GLY A 223 -41.38 -21.36 23.52
N THR A 224 -41.76 -21.47 22.23
CA THR A 224 -43.03 -20.86 21.74
C THR A 224 -44.13 -21.86 21.35
N THR A 225 -43.97 -23.15 21.62
CA THR A 225 -45.03 -24.16 21.43
C THR A 225 -45.52 -24.71 22.76
N ASN A 226 -46.24 -23.90 23.54
CA ASN A 226 -47.38 -24.40 24.31
C ASN A 226 -48.28 -23.24 24.81
N SER A 227 -49.37 -22.98 24.09
CA SER A 227 -50.69 -22.56 24.60
C SER A 227 -51.70 -22.56 23.45
#